data_AF-A0A8T1Z2X3-F1
#
_entry.id   AF-A0A8T1Z2X3-F1
#
_cell.length_a   1.000
_cell.length_b   1.000
_cell.length_c   1.000
_cell.angle_alpha   90.00
_cell.angle_beta   90.00
_cell.angle_gamma   90.00
#
_symmetry.space_group_name_H-M   'P 1'
#
loop_
_entity.id
_entity.type
_entity.pdbx_description
1 polymer ?
#
loop_
_entity_poly.entity_id
_entity_poly.type
_entity_poly.pdbx_seq_one_letter_code
_entity_poly.pdbx_strand_id
1 'polypeptide(L)'
;MEKSLRSPKRLHQSRPCPCQQRIRQIFAATSVTRARADVAYCIHALSRRLHKTRNWTVALKKLIVIHRLLREGDPTFREELLNFSQRGRILQLSNFKDGSSPIAWDCSAWVRTYALFLEERLQCFRVLKYDTEAERLPKSNPGQDKSRTRDLDGEELLEQLPALQQLLYRLIGCRPEGAANHNHVIQYALALVLKESFKVYCAINDGIINLIDKARSLSDLYEACKGLELARNFQFPVLGEPPQSFLTTMEEYIKEAPRVVDVPAETLLLTYRLDDGLNVEDTELLHEEREMLPSDDAVVVSEETEPSPPASSSSQRSELH
;
A
#
# COMPACT_ATOMS: atom_id res chain seq x y z
N MET A 1 4.13 -63.38 11.80
CA MET A 1 4.39 -63.25 10.35
C MET A 1 3.40 -62.20 9.86
N GLU A 2 3.84 -61.01 9.45
CA GLU A 2 4.41 -60.72 8.12
C GLU A 2 3.36 -60.89 7.00
N LYS A 3 3.17 -59.94 6.08
CA LYS A 3 3.86 -58.65 5.87
C LYS A 3 2.94 -57.68 5.09
N SER A 4 3.39 -56.43 4.95
CA SER A 4 3.25 -55.50 3.82
C SER A 4 2.19 -55.82 2.73
N LEU A 5 1.39 -54.86 2.24
CA LEU A 5 1.87 -53.59 1.70
C LEU A 5 0.91 -52.42 1.92
N ARG A 6 1.43 -51.31 2.46
CA ARG A 6 0.94 -49.99 2.08
C ARG A 6 1.46 -49.68 0.67
N SER A 7 0.67 -48.99 -0.14
CA SER A 7 1.13 -48.33 -1.36
C SER A 7 0.46 -46.96 -1.50
N PRO A 8 1.13 -45.96 -2.10
CA PRO A 8 1.04 -44.62 -1.51
C PRO A 8 -0.11 -43.78 -2.06
N LYS A 9 -0.63 -42.88 -1.20
CA LYS A 9 -1.26 -41.65 -1.68
C LYS A 9 -0.20 -40.91 -2.54
N ARG A 10 -0.39 -40.88 -3.86
CA ARG A 10 0.41 -40.03 -4.76
C ARG A 10 0.10 -38.58 -4.39
N LEU A 11 0.98 -37.97 -3.60
CA LEU A 11 1.00 -36.54 -3.35
C LEU A 11 1.06 -35.84 -4.71
N HIS A 12 -0.04 -35.20 -5.10
CA HIS A 12 0.05 -34.11 -6.06
C HIS A 12 0.84 -33.00 -5.36
N GLN A 13 2.14 -32.95 -5.62
CA GLN A 13 2.90 -31.71 -5.48
C GLN A 13 2.29 -30.74 -6.50
N SER A 14 1.38 -29.89 -6.03
CA SER A 14 0.80 -28.82 -6.82
C SER A 14 1.95 -27.96 -7.35
N ARG A 15 2.17 -28.00 -8.67
CA ARG A 15 3.16 -27.13 -9.31
C ARG A 15 2.72 -25.69 -9.04
N PRO A 16 3.58 -24.82 -8.47
CA PRO A 16 3.19 -23.45 -8.16
C PRO A 16 2.65 -22.76 -9.41
N CYS A 17 1.49 -22.11 -9.29
CA CYS A 17 0.83 -21.44 -10.42
C CYS A 17 1.81 -20.52 -11.17
N PRO A 18 1.74 -20.35 -12.50
CA PRO A 18 2.79 -19.68 -13.29
C PRO A 18 3.13 -18.26 -12.81
N CYS A 19 2.16 -17.55 -12.22
CA CYS A 19 2.35 -16.28 -11.53
C CYS A 19 3.26 -16.40 -10.28
N GLN A 20 3.03 -17.38 -9.41
CA GLN A 20 3.91 -17.69 -8.27
C GLN A 20 5.30 -18.08 -8.75
N GLN A 21 5.41 -18.93 -9.78
CA GLN A 21 6.72 -19.39 -10.25
C GLN A 21 7.55 -18.23 -10.84
N ARG A 22 6.91 -17.32 -11.59
CA ARG A 22 7.53 -16.07 -12.06
C ARG A 22 7.95 -15.14 -10.92
N ILE A 23 7.16 -15.06 -9.84
CA ILE A 23 7.53 -14.29 -8.63
C ILE A 23 8.73 -14.93 -7.92
N ARG A 24 8.73 -16.25 -7.69
CA ARG A 24 9.86 -17.00 -7.10
C ARG A 24 11.15 -16.84 -7.91
N GLN A 25 11.05 -16.83 -9.24
CA GLN A 25 12.18 -16.55 -10.15
C GLN A 25 12.75 -15.14 -9.97
N ILE A 26 11.90 -14.12 -9.73
CA ILE A 26 12.36 -12.75 -9.46
C ILE A 26 13.08 -12.68 -8.11
N PHE A 27 12.53 -13.28 -7.05
CA PHE A 27 13.22 -13.37 -5.75
C PHE A 27 14.61 -14.05 -5.87
N ALA A 28 14.73 -15.13 -6.63
CA ALA A 28 16.00 -15.84 -6.88
C ALA A 28 16.96 -15.10 -7.87
N ALA A 29 16.53 -13.97 -8.43
CA ALA A 29 17.35 -13.04 -9.20
C ALA A 29 17.75 -11.78 -8.41
N THR A 30 17.14 -11.54 -7.24
CA THR A 30 17.39 -10.39 -6.36
C THR A 30 17.96 -10.78 -4.99
N SER A 31 18.45 -12.01 -4.82
CA SER A 31 18.92 -12.54 -3.54
C SER A 31 20.36 -12.12 -3.20
N VAL A 32 20.77 -12.19 -1.91
CA VAL A 32 22.14 -11.85 -1.46
C VAL A 32 23.22 -12.64 -2.22
N THR A 33 22.88 -13.84 -2.69
CA THR A 33 23.76 -14.71 -3.49
C THR A 33 24.02 -14.24 -4.93
N ARG A 34 23.46 -13.09 -5.35
CA ARG A 34 23.66 -12.47 -6.66
C ARG A 34 24.65 -11.32 -6.60
N ALA A 35 25.28 -11.01 -7.73
CA ALA A 35 26.10 -9.79 -7.81
C ALA A 35 25.18 -8.57 -7.70
N ARG A 36 25.62 -7.51 -6.99
CA ARG A 36 24.86 -6.24 -6.88
C ARG A 36 24.48 -5.66 -8.26
N ALA A 37 25.30 -5.90 -9.29
CA ALA A 37 25.00 -5.55 -10.68
C ALA A 37 23.76 -6.27 -11.25
N ASP A 38 23.53 -7.55 -10.93
CA ASP A 38 22.35 -8.30 -11.34
C ASP A 38 21.09 -7.72 -10.68
N VAL A 39 21.18 -7.42 -9.38
CA VAL A 39 20.09 -6.83 -8.59
C VAL A 39 19.73 -5.44 -9.14
N ALA A 40 20.73 -4.60 -9.40
CA ALA A 40 20.56 -3.28 -10.02
C ALA A 40 19.98 -3.38 -11.45
N TYR A 41 20.38 -4.37 -12.24
CA TYR A 41 19.80 -4.63 -13.56
C TYR A 41 18.32 -5.04 -13.45
N CYS A 42 17.96 -5.89 -12.48
CA CYS A 42 16.58 -6.26 -12.20
C CYS A 42 15.74 -5.05 -11.76
N ILE A 43 16.26 -4.19 -10.89
CA ILE A 43 15.62 -2.93 -10.49
C ILE A 43 15.41 -2.02 -11.71
N HIS A 44 16.44 -1.83 -12.54
CA HIS A 44 16.32 -1.03 -13.77
C HIS A 44 15.27 -1.63 -14.72
N ALA A 45 15.24 -2.96 -14.91
CA ALA A 45 14.29 -3.63 -15.79
C ALA A 45 12.84 -3.53 -15.28
N LEU A 46 12.62 -3.55 -13.96
CA LEU A 46 11.31 -3.28 -13.36
C LEU A 46 10.90 -1.82 -13.57
N SER A 47 11.76 -0.86 -13.21
CA SER A 47 11.51 0.58 -13.38
C SER A 47 11.23 0.97 -14.84
N ARG A 48 12.04 0.48 -15.79
CA ARG A 48 11.88 0.73 -17.23
C ARG A 48 10.56 0.17 -17.77
N ARG A 49 10.05 -0.93 -17.22
CA ARG A 49 8.75 -1.50 -17.60
C ARG A 49 7.58 -0.76 -16.96
N LEU A 50 7.75 -0.26 -15.75
CA LEU A 50 6.73 0.55 -15.06
C LEU A 50 6.47 1.86 -15.79
N HIS A 51 7.52 2.60 -16.16
CA HIS A 51 7.41 3.88 -16.89
C HIS A 51 6.96 3.74 -18.36
N LYS A 52 7.05 2.55 -18.96
CA LYS A 52 6.64 2.30 -20.36
C LYS A 52 5.21 1.80 -20.53
N THR A 53 4.55 1.32 -19.46
CA THR A 53 3.16 0.87 -19.58
C THR A 53 2.19 2.04 -19.48
N ARG A 54 1.14 2.01 -20.29
CA ARG A 54 -0.08 2.81 -20.07
C ARG A 54 -1.20 1.98 -19.42
N ASN A 55 -1.11 0.65 -19.49
CA ASN A 55 -2.10 -0.24 -18.89
C ASN A 55 -1.98 -0.26 -17.36
N TRP A 56 -3.08 0.02 -16.64
CA TRP A 56 -3.12 0.09 -15.18
C TRP A 56 -2.82 -1.26 -14.52
N THR A 57 -3.31 -2.37 -15.08
CA THR A 57 -3.14 -3.71 -14.51
C THR A 57 -1.68 -4.15 -14.57
N VAL A 58 -0.96 -3.80 -15.65
CA VAL A 58 0.48 -4.04 -15.78
C VAL A 58 1.28 -3.16 -14.81
N ALA A 59 0.90 -1.89 -14.62
CA ALA A 59 1.53 -1.01 -13.64
C ALA A 59 1.35 -1.55 -12.22
N LEU A 60 0.12 -1.88 -11.83
CA LEU A 60 -0.22 -2.48 -10.55
C LEU A 60 0.55 -3.79 -10.30
N LYS A 61 0.56 -4.72 -11.26
CA LYS A 61 1.32 -5.98 -11.17
C LYS A 61 2.84 -5.76 -11.06
N LYS A 62 3.37 -4.57 -11.38
CA LYS A 62 4.78 -4.20 -11.13
C LYS A 62 4.97 -3.58 -9.75
N LEU A 63 4.07 -2.71 -9.29
CA LEU A 63 4.10 -2.17 -7.92
C LEU A 63 3.97 -3.29 -6.87
N ILE A 64 3.06 -4.25 -7.08
CA ILE A 64 2.90 -5.44 -6.21
C ILE A 64 4.21 -6.23 -6.10
N VAL A 65 4.94 -6.41 -7.21
CA VAL A 65 6.23 -7.11 -7.19
C VAL A 65 7.28 -6.33 -6.40
N ILE A 66 7.32 -5.00 -6.54
CA ILE A 66 8.24 -4.14 -5.77
C ILE A 66 7.90 -4.17 -4.27
N HIS A 67 6.61 -4.07 -3.91
CA HIS A 67 6.13 -4.21 -2.52
C HIS A 67 6.54 -5.58 -1.94
N ARG A 68 6.28 -6.67 -2.67
CA ARG A 68 6.67 -8.02 -2.19
C ARG A 68 8.18 -8.17 -2.05
N LEU A 69 9.00 -7.57 -2.92
CA LEU A 69 10.46 -7.56 -2.77
C LEU A 69 10.92 -6.69 -1.59
N LEU A 70 10.20 -5.60 -1.26
CA LEU A 70 10.45 -4.78 -0.07
C LEU A 70 10.10 -5.49 1.25
N ARG A 71 9.13 -6.40 1.26
CA ARG A 71 8.73 -7.19 2.44
C ARG A 71 9.49 -8.51 2.57
N GLU A 72 9.39 -9.35 1.55
CA GLU A 72 9.81 -10.75 1.56
C GLU A 72 11.21 -10.96 0.94
N GLY A 73 11.82 -9.91 0.39
CA GLY A 73 13.11 -9.97 -0.27
C GLY A 73 14.30 -9.83 0.69
N ASP A 74 15.50 -10.02 0.16
CA ASP A 74 16.74 -9.87 0.90
C ASP A 74 17.08 -8.39 1.18
N PRO A 75 17.81 -8.06 2.26
CA PRO A 75 18.20 -6.68 2.59
C PRO A 75 18.93 -5.96 1.46
N THR A 76 19.79 -6.66 0.71
CA THR A 76 20.51 -6.13 -0.45
C THR A 76 19.58 -5.56 -1.54
N PHE A 77 18.38 -6.13 -1.73
CA PHE A 77 17.42 -5.53 -2.65
C PHE A 77 16.87 -4.19 -2.13
N ARG A 78 16.60 -4.08 -0.81
CA ARG A 78 16.15 -2.82 -0.19
C ARG A 78 17.22 -1.73 -0.34
N GLU A 79 18.48 -2.07 -0.07
CA GLU A 79 19.65 -1.20 -0.26
C GLU A 79 19.79 -0.71 -1.70
N GLU A 80 19.85 -1.62 -2.67
CA GLU A 80 20.04 -1.25 -4.08
C GLU A 80 18.82 -0.47 -4.64
N LEU A 81 17.60 -0.78 -4.20
CA LEU A 81 16.40 -0.03 -4.58
C LEU A 81 16.41 1.38 -4.01
N LEU A 82 16.86 1.56 -2.76
CA LEU A 82 17.07 2.87 -2.13
C LEU A 82 18.15 3.68 -2.85
N ASN A 83 19.30 3.06 -3.15
CA ASN A 83 20.41 3.67 -3.89
C ASN A 83 20.00 4.11 -5.31
N PHE A 84 19.17 3.30 -5.99
CA PHE A 84 18.61 3.66 -7.29
C PHE A 84 17.60 4.81 -7.15
N SER A 85 16.75 4.80 -6.12
CA SER A 85 15.72 5.83 -5.89
C SER A 85 16.33 7.22 -5.66
N GLN A 86 17.47 7.31 -4.98
CA GLN A 86 18.25 8.54 -4.83
C GLN A 86 18.75 9.12 -6.18
N ARG A 87 18.96 8.25 -7.19
CA ARG A 87 19.49 8.63 -8.52
C ARG A 87 18.39 8.87 -9.55
N GLY A 88 17.15 8.48 -9.26
CA GLY A 88 16.00 8.68 -10.13
C GLY A 88 14.72 8.12 -9.51
N ARG A 89 13.62 8.87 -9.62
CA ARG A 89 12.35 8.56 -8.94
C ARG A 89 11.69 7.32 -9.58
N ILE A 90 11.89 6.15 -8.98
CA ILE A 90 11.50 4.84 -9.54
C ILE A 90 9.99 4.68 -9.70
N LEU A 91 9.23 5.32 -8.82
CA LEU A 91 7.82 5.05 -8.56
C LEU A 91 6.94 6.30 -8.79
N GLN A 92 7.48 7.39 -9.35
CA GLN A 92 6.74 8.65 -9.50
C GLN A 92 5.67 8.53 -10.60
N LEU A 93 4.54 7.94 -10.24
CA LEU A 93 3.39 7.75 -11.11
C LEU A 93 2.36 8.89 -11.01
N SER A 94 2.72 10.07 -10.48
CA SER A 94 1.76 11.19 -10.24
C SER A 94 0.84 11.50 -11.43
N ASN A 95 1.35 11.34 -12.65
CA ASN A 95 0.68 11.63 -13.91
C ASN A 95 0.19 10.37 -14.65
N PHE A 96 0.29 9.19 -14.04
CA PHE A 96 -0.14 7.92 -14.62
C PHE A 96 -1.66 7.88 -14.78
N LYS A 97 -2.11 7.58 -16.00
CA LYS A 97 -3.51 7.29 -16.32
C LYS A 97 -3.60 6.27 -17.45
N ASP A 98 -4.44 5.28 -17.23
CA ASP A 98 -4.99 4.43 -18.28
C ASP A 98 -6.34 5.01 -18.70
N GLY A 99 -6.52 5.17 -20.01
CA GLY A 99 -7.72 5.78 -20.61
C GLY A 99 -8.63 4.77 -21.29
N SER A 100 -8.36 3.46 -21.16
CA SER A 100 -9.08 2.43 -21.92
C SER A 100 -10.56 2.28 -21.54
N SER A 101 -10.95 2.64 -20.31
CA SER A 101 -12.33 2.60 -19.82
C SER A 101 -12.52 3.44 -18.56
N PRO A 102 -13.77 3.76 -18.14
CA PRO A 102 -14.02 4.42 -16.85
C PRO A 102 -13.49 3.63 -15.65
N ILE A 103 -13.56 2.29 -15.69
CA ILE A 103 -12.99 1.41 -14.66
C ILE A 103 -11.46 1.56 -14.61
N ALA A 104 -10.81 1.67 -15.77
CA ALA A 104 -9.37 1.89 -15.87
C ALA A 104 -8.93 3.25 -15.28
N TRP A 105 -9.80 4.26 -15.30
CA TRP A 105 -9.55 5.57 -14.66
C TRP A 105 -9.51 5.46 -13.14
N ASP A 106 -10.51 4.84 -12.51
CA ASP A 106 -10.56 4.62 -11.05
C ASP A 106 -9.39 3.75 -10.59
N CYS A 107 -9.12 2.65 -11.31
CA CYS A 107 -7.96 1.80 -11.03
C CYS A 107 -6.63 2.55 -11.21
N SER A 108 -6.55 3.50 -12.16
CA SER A 108 -5.37 4.36 -12.31
C SER A 108 -5.21 5.36 -11.16
N ALA A 109 -6.31 5.91 -10.62
CA ALA A 109 -6.23 6.74 -9.42
C ALA A 109 -5.63 5.95 -8.25
N TRP A 110 -6.11 4.73 -8.00
CA TRP A 110 -5.57 3.88 -6.93
C TRP A 110 -4.11 3.47 -7.18
N VAL A 111 -3.72 3.15 -8.42
CA VAL A 111 -2.32 2.85 -8.79
C VAL A 111 -1.36 4.00 -8.43
N ARG A 112 -1.79 5.26 -8.55
CA ARG A 112 -0.99 6.42 -8.15
C ARG A 112 -0.82 6.49 -6.63
N THR A 113 -1.91 6.32 -5.88
CA THR A 113 -1.90 6.29 -4.41
C THR A 113 -1.01 5.17 -3.86
N TYR A 114 -1.12 3.97 -4.42
CA TYR A 114 -0.30 2.81 -4.03
C TYR A 114 1.19 3.01 -4.37
N ALA A 115 1.51 3.70 -5.46
CA ALA A 115 2.89 4.06 -5.79
C ALA A 115 3.46 5.09 -4.79
N LEU A 116 2.70 6.12 -4.42
CA LEU A 116 3.09 7.11 -3.39
C LEU A 116 3.32 6.46 -2.02
N PHE A 117 2.50 5.48 -1.63
CA PHE A 117 2.74 4.68 -0.43
C PHE A 117 4.08 3.92 -0.49
N LEU A 118 4.43 3.33 -1.64
CA LEU A 118 5.71 2.62 -1.80
C LEU A 118 6.93 3.56 -1.85
N GLU A 119 6.77 4.79 -2.37
CA GLU A 119 7.79 5.85 -2.23
C GLU A 119 8.00 6.22 -0.76
N GLU A 120 6.92 6.44 -0.02
CA GLU A 120 6.99 6.78 1.40
C GLU A 120 7.54 5.63 2.26
N ARG A 121 7.26 4.37 1.90
CA ARG A 121 7.82 3.18 2.57
C ARG A 121 9.35 3.10 2.38
N LEU A 122 9.85 3.42 1.19
CA LEU A 122 11.29 3.56 0.93
C LEU A 122 11.91 4.75 1.67
N GLN A 123 11.18 5.87 1.75
CA GLN A 123 11.60 7.07 2.48
C GLN A 123 11.66 6.83 4.00
N CYS A 124 10.70 6.10 4.57
CA CYS A 124 10.70 5.67 5.96
C CYS A 124 11.87 4.72 6.26
N PHE A 125 12.11 3.72 5.40
CA PHE A 125 13.27 2.82 5.49
C PHE A 125 14.62 3.58 5.46
N ARG A 126 14.72 4.70 4.70
CA ARG A 126 15.93 5.55 4.68
C ARG A 126 16.23 6.20 6.02
N VAL A 127 15.20 6.58 6.79
CA VAL A 127 15.34 7.23 8.11
C VAL A 127 15.63 6.18 9.18
N LEU A 128 14.80 5.13 9.25
CA LEU A 128 14.91 4.08 10.25
C LEU A 128 16.19 3.26 10.11
N LYS A 129 16.69 3.04 8.87
CA LYS A 129 17.82 2.15 8.55
C LYS A 129 17.55 0.65 8.86
N TYR A 130 16.31 0.30 9.25
CA TYR A 130 15.78 -1.07 9.37
C TYR A 130 14.34 -1.14 8.83
N ASP A 131 13.80 -2.36 8.69
CA ASP A 131 12.48 -2.61 8.11
C ASP A 131 11.51 -3.18 9.16
N THR A 132 10.43 -2.45 9.46
CA THR A 132 9.49 -2.77 10.56
C THR A 132 8.67 -4.04 10.33
N GLU A 133 8.54 -4.53 9.09
CA GLU A 133 7.91 -5.83 8.81
C GLU A 133 8.87 -6.99 9.13
N ALA A 134 10.14 -6.87 8.71
CA ALA A 134 11.23 -7.80 9.04
C ALA A 134 11.54 -7.89 10.55
N GLU A 135 11.00 -6.93 11.32
CA GLU A 135 10.44 -7.03 12.70
C GLU A 135 9.90 -8.41 13.13
N ARG A 136 10.74 -9.46 13.15
CA ARG A 136 10.40 -10.80 13.66
C ARG A 136 10.28 -10.75 15.18
N LEU A 137 9.10 -10.34 15.64
CA LEU A 137 8.63 -10.54 16.99
C LEU A 137 8.88 -12.00 17.41
N PRO A 138 9.72 -12.24 18.43
CA PRO A 138 9.98 -13.58 18.93
C PRO A 138 8.70 -14.14 19.56
N LYS A 139 8.43 -15.44 19.41
CA LYS A 139 7.26 -16.09 20.04
C LYS A 139 7.49 -16.28 21.55
N SER A 140 7.57 -15.19 22.30
CA SER A 140 7.88 -15.14 23.73
C SER A 140 6.85 -14.29 24.48
N ASN A 141 5.80 -14.96 24.95
CA ASN A 141 4.68 -14.45 25.74
C ASN A 141 3.83 -13.31 25.12
N PRO A 142 2.48 -13.43 25.10
CA PRO A 142 1.62 -12.32 24.73
C PRO A 142 1.82 -11.16 25.72
N GLY A 143 2.36 -10.04 25.23
CA GLY A 143 2.65 -8.83 26.02
C GLY A 143 4.11 -8.36 26.04
N GLN A 144 5.08 -9.12 25.49
CA GLN A 144 6.48 -8.68 25.39
C GLN A 144 6.94 -8.27 23.98
N ASP A 145 6.03 -8.27 23.00
CA ASP A 145 6.26 -7.89 21.60
C ASP A 145 6.39 -6.36 21.40
N LYS A 146 7.41 -5.77 22.05
CA LYS A 146 7.89 -4.41 21.78
C LYS A 146 8.58 -4.35 20.42
N SER A 147 8.30 -3.31 19.64
CA SER A 147 9.11 -2.90 18.49
C SER A 147 10.28 -2.02 18.92
N ARG A 148 11.30 -1.91 18.05
CA ARG A 148 12.55 -1.20 18.34
C ARG A 148 12.38 0.25 18.80
N THR A 149 11.33 0.95 18.39
CA THR A 149 11.08 2.36 18.79
C THR A 149 10.88 2.55 20.30
N ARG A 150 10.52 1.48 21.04
CA ARG A 150 10.31 1.54 22.49
C ARG A 150 11.59 1.89 23.27
N ASP A 151 12.75 1.47 22.77
CA ASP A 151 14.00 1.50 23.53
C ASP A 151 15.08 2.41 22.88
N LEU A 152 14.72 3.20 21.84
CA LEU A 152 15.58 4.23 21.22
C LEU A 152 15.95 5.36 22.20
N ASP A 153 17.05 6.07 21.94
CA ASP A 153 17.40 7.34 22.60
C ASP A 153 16.48 8.50 22.15
N GLY A 154 16.74 9.73 22.62
CA GLY A 154 15.90 10.89 22.33
C GLY A 154 16.03 11.44 20.91
N GLU A 155 17.22 11.35 20.30
CA GLU A 155 17.50 11.91 18.97
C GLU A 155 17.02 10.94 17.88
N GLU A 156 17.38 9.65 17.96
CA GLU A 156 16.89 8.63 17.02
C GLU A 156 15.36 8.52 17.03
N LEU A 157 14.72 8.64 18.21
CA LEU A 157 13.26 8.59 18.33
C LEU A 157 12.56 9.77 17.66
N LEU A 158 13.09 10.99 17.83
CA LEU A 158 12.54 12.21 17.25
C LEU A 158 12.78 12.28 15.72
N GLU A 159 13.83 11.64 15.19
CA GLU A 159 14.01 11.46 13.73
C GLU A 159 13.01 10.43 13.17
N GLN A 160 12.80 9.29 13.86
CA GLN A 160 12.04 8.16 13.32
C GLN A 160 10.52 8.29 13.46
N LEU A 161 10.00 8.90 14.53
CA LEU A 161 8.55 9.03 14.75
C LEU A 161 7.82 9.78 13.61
N PRO A 162 8.29 10.95 13.13
CA PRO A 162 7.66 11.64 12.00
C PRO A 162 7.66 10.81 10.70
N ALA A 163 8.72 10.06 10.43
CA ALA A 163 8.81 9.18 9.26
C ALA A 163 7.79 8.02 9.31
N LEU A 164 7.57 7.46 10.50
CA LEU A 164 6.52 6.45 10.73
C LEU A 164 5.11 7.03 10.62
N GLN A 165 4.85 8.21 11.19
CA GLN A 165 3.56 8.90 11.08
C GLN A 165 3.23 9.25 9.62
N GLN A 166 4.21 9.74 8.86
CA GLN A 166 4.06 10.04 7.44
C GLN A 166 3.78 8.77 6.60
N LEU A 167 4.43 7.64 6.92
CA LEU A 167 4.10 6.35 6.30
C LEU A 167 2.67 5.91 6.63
N LEU A 168 2.23 6.03 7.89
CA LEU A 168 0.85 5.71 8.28
C LEU A 168 -0.18 6.59 7.55
N TYR A 169 0.11 7.88 7.37
CA TYR A 169 -0.75 8.78 6.60
C TYR A 169 -0.95 8.30 5.15
N ARG A 170 0.13 7.90 4.46
CA ARG A 170 0.02 7.31 3.11
C ARG A 170 -0.71 5.97 3.10
N LEU A 171 -0.51 5.17 4.15
CA LEU A 171 -1.15 3.87 4.32
C LEU A 171 -2.68 4.03 4.40
N ILE A 172 -3.16 4.93 5.26
CA ILE A 172 -4.58 5.29 5.38
C ILE A 172 -5.11 5.85 4.05
N GLY A 173 -4.28 6.60 3.32
CA GLY A 173 -4.58 7.11 1.99
C GLY A 173 -4.87 6.02 0.93
N CYS A 174 -4.41 4.78 1.09
CA CYS A 174 -4.61 3.67 0.14
C CYS A 174 -6.05 3.13 0.05
N ARG A 175 -7.06 3.87 0.50
CA ARG A 175 -8.47 3.53 0.33
C ARG A 175 -8.86 3.47 -1.16
N PRO A 176 -9.46 2.36 -1.65
CA PRO A 176 -10.03 2.31 -2.99
C PRO A 176 -11.36 3.10 -3.08
N GLU A 177 -11.66 3.57 -4.28
CA GLU A 177 -12.83 4.38 -4.61
C GLU A 177 -13.42 3.92 -5.95
N GLY A 178 -14.69 4.25 -6.20
CA GLY A 178 -15.38 3.88 -7.44
C GLY A 178 -15.28 2.37 -7.76
N ALA A 179 -14.98 2.05 -9.02
CA ALA A 179 -14.81 0.69 -9.50
C ALA A 179 -13.58 -0.04 -8.93
N ALA A 180 -12.56 0.67 -8.41
CA ALA A 180 -11.38 0.05 -7.80
C ALA A 180 -11.74 -0.79 -6.56
N ASN A 181 -12.83 -0.47 -5.86
CA ASN A 181 -13.31 -1.21 -4.69
C ASN A 181 -13.55 -2.69 -4.97
N HIS A 182 -14.03 -3.04 -6.15
CA HIS A 182 -14.43 -4.41 -6.49
C HIS A 182 -13.33 -5.18 -7.24
N ASN A 183 -12.19 -4.55 -7.52
CA ASN A 183 -11.13 -5.20 -8.30
C ASN A 183 -10.24 -6.10 -7.45
N HIS A 184 -10.27 -7.42 -7.70
CA HIS A 184 -9.51 -8.41 -6.93
C HIS A 184 -7.99 -8.17 -6.89
N VAL A 185 -7.39 -7.57 -7.94
CA VAL A 185 -5.94 -7.28 -7.96
C VAL A 185 -5.61 -6.10 -7.05
N ILE A 186 -6.52 -5.12 -6.95
CA ILE A 186 -6.42 -4.00 -6.02
C ILE A 186 -6.66 -4.48 -4.58
N GLN A 187 -7.65 -5.35 -4.35
CA GLN A 187 -7.91 -5.95 -3.04
C GLN A 187 -6.72 -6.79 -2.53
N TYR A 188 -6.07 -7.59 -3.38
CA TYR A 188 -4.82 -8.27 -3.02
C TYR A 188 -3.70 -7.29 -2.66
N ALA A 189 -3.56 -6.20 -3.42
CA ALA A 189 -2.55 -5.17 -3.16
C ALA A 189 -2.83 -4.40 -1.85
N LEU A 190 -4.10 -4.11 -1.55
CA LEU A 190 -4.57 -3.51 -0.30
C LEU A 190 -4.36 -4.43 0.91
N ALA A 191 -4.55 -5.74 0.76
CA ALA A 191 -4.27 -6.71 1.82
C ALA A 191 -2.79 -6.72 2.24
N LEU A 192 -1.86 -6.46 1.32
CA LEU A 192 -0.45 -6.24 1.66
C LEU A 192 -0.26 -4.96 2.50
N VAL A 193 -0.88 -3.85 2.09
CA VAL A 193 -0.83 -2.55 2.80
C VAL A 193 -1.41 -2.68 4.22
N LEU A 194 -2.57 -3.33 4.35
CA LEU A 194 -3.22 -3.59 5.64
C LEU A 194 -2.35 -4.48 6.53
N LYS A 195 -1.64 -5.47 5.99
CA LYS A 195 -0.73 -6.31 6.77
C LYS A 195 0.47 -5.53 7.34
N GLU A 196 0.99 -4.54 6.62
CA GLU A 196 2.06 -3.67 7.15
C GLU A 196 1.54 -2.69 8.22
N SER A 197 0.27 -2.31 8.18
CA SER A 197 -0.29 -1.27 9.05
C SER A 197 -0.16 -1.60 10.53
N PHE A 198 -0.38 -2.86 10.91
CA PHE A 198 -0.24 -3.34 12.28
C PHE A 198 1.19 -3.09 12.82
N LYS A 199 2.23 -3.33 12.00
CA LYS A 199 3.63 -3.11 12.38
C LYS A 199 3.97 -1.63 12.51
N VAL A 200 3.50 -0.80 11.58
CA VAL A 200 3.68 0.67 11.63
C VAL A 200 2.96 1.25 12.85
N TYR A 201 1.75 0.78 13.15
CA TYR A 201 0.96 1.19 14.31
C TYR A 201 1.64 0.82 15.64
N CYS A 202 2.13 -0.42 15.79
CA CYS A 202 2.93 -0.83 16.95
C CYS A 202 4.18 0.07 17.11
N ALA A 203 4.92 0.32 16.03
CA ALA A 203 6.12 1.17 16.05
C ALA A 203 5.81 2.62 16.46
N ILE A 204 4.68 3.18 16.05
CA ILE A 204 4.24 4.52 16.48
C ILE A 204 3.86 4.51 17.96
N ASN A 205 3.06 3.55 18.42
CA ASN A 205 2.63 3.45 19.82
C ASN A 205 3.82 3.26 20.78
N ASP A 206 4.73 2.35 20.44
CA ASP A 206 5.94 2.10 21.23
C ASP A 206 6.83 3.34 21.32
N GLY A 207 6.99 4.07 20.21
CA GLY A 207 7.73 5.32 20.18
C GLY A 207 7.05 6.45 20.96
N ILE A 208 5.72 6.54 20.93
CA ILE A 208 4.95 7.49 21.75
C ILE A 208 5.13 7.20 23.24
N ILE A 209 5.11 5.93 23.66
CA ILE A 209 5.34 5.56 25.06
C ILE A 209 6.77 5.92 25.50
N ASN A 210 7.78 5.60 24.68
CA ASN A 210 9.16 6.02 24.92
C ASN A 210 9.30 7.55 25.04
N LEU A 211 8.62 8.32 24.18
CA LEU A 211 8.61 9.78 24.24
C LEU A 211 7.96 10.32 25.53
N ILE A 212 6.87 9.70 25.99
CA ILE A 212 6.21 10.05 27.26
C ILE A 212 7.13 9.77 28.46
N ASP A 213 7.85 8.64 28.47
CA ASP A 213 8.77 8.29 29.56
C ASP A 213 9.99 9.22 29.61
N LYS A 214 10.50 9.67 28.45
CA LYS A 214 11.53 10.73 28.38
C LYS A 214 10.97 12.09 28.85
N ALA A 215 9.73 12.43 28.51
CA ALA A 215 9.09 13.69 28.92
C ALA A 215 8.86 13.75 30.44
N ARG A 216 8.46 12.63 31.07
CA ARG A 216 8.41 12.49 32.54
C ARG A 216 9.77 12.78 33.18
N SER A 217 10.81 12.12 32.68
CA SER A 217 12.19 12.28 33.17
C SER A 217 12.71 13.73 33.09
N LEU A 218 12.28 14.49 32.07
CA LEU A 218 12.57 15.94 31.96
C LEU A 218 11.77 16.78 32.97
N SER A 219 10.51 16.42 33.23
CA SER A 219 9.67 17.08 34.24
C SER A 219 10.24 16.88 35.65
N ASP A 220 10.69 15.67 35.98
CA ASP A 220 11.34 15.35 37.25
C ASP A 220 12.64 16.16 37.45
N LEU A 221 13.42 16.32 36.37
CA LEU A 221 14.62 17.16 36.37
C LEU A 221 14.31 18.65 36.59
N TYR A 222 13.23 19.17 36.02
CA TYR A 222 12.82 20.58 36.23
C TYR A 222 12.36 20.83 37.68
N GLU A 223 11.58 19.93 38.27
CA GLU A 223 11.20 20.04 39.69
C GLU A 223 12.41 19.90 40.63
N ALA A 224 13.40 19.04 40.30
CA ALA A 224 14.66 18.99 41.03
C ALA A 224 15.46 20.31 40.92
N CYS A 225 15.59 20.90 39.73
CA CYS A 225 16.29 22.18 39.52
C CYS A 225 15.59 23.35 40.24
N LYS A 226 14.26 23.32 40.29
CA LYS A 226 13.41 24.27 41.03
C LYS A 226 13.59 24.13 42.55
N GLY A 227 13.66 22.90 43.07
CA GLY A 227 13.97 22.61 44.47
C GLY A 227 15.38 23.04 44.91
N LEU A 228 16.33 23.13 43.97
CA LEU A 228 17.68 23.65 44.19
C LEU A 228 17.80 25.19 44.06
N GLU A 229 16.68 25.90 43.88
CA GLU A 229 16.60 27.36 43.66
C GLU A 229 17.44 27.94 42.50
N LEU A 230 18.03 27.10 41.64
CA LEU A 230 18.95 27.48 40.56
C LEU A 230 18.37 28.49 39.56
N ALA A 231 17.05 28.63 39.57
CA ALA A 231 16.24 29.27 38.55
C ALA A 231 15.15 30.18 39.15
N ARG A 232 15.43 30.90 40.26
CA ARG A 232 14.50 31.87 40.87
C ARG A 232 13.88 32.88 39.89
N ASN A 233 14.54 33.15 38.76
CA ASN A 233 14.09 34.05 37.69
C ASN A 233 13.71 33.32 36.37
N PHE A 234 13.68 31.98 36.34
CA PHE A 234 13.46 31.19 35.14
C PHE A 234 12.11 30.45 35.21
N GLN A 235 11.28 30.63 34.19
CA GLN A 235 9.95 30.00 34.13
C GLN A 235 10.05 28.68 33.36
N PHE A 236 10.20 27.56 34.08
CA PHE A 236 10.24 26.23 33.45
C PHE A 236 8.90 25.89 32.78
N PRO A 237 8.92 25.26 31.59
CA PRO A 237 7.71 24.71 30.98
C PRO A 237 7.12 23.59 31.83
N VAL A 238 5.89 23.78 32.32
CA VAL A 238 5.16 22.72 33.03
C VAL A 238 4.57 21.75 32.00
N LEU A 239 5.13 20.54 31.92
CA LEU A 239 4.62 19.45 31.09
C LEU A 239 3.39 18.83 31.75
N GLY A 240 2.25 19.51 31.64
CA GLY A 240 0.97 19.02 32.16
C GLY A 240 0.46 17.78 31.42
N GLU A 241 -0.27 16.92 32.14
CA GLU A 241 -1.07 15.85 31.53
C GLU A 241 -2.12 16.42 30.57
N PRO A 242 -2.52 15.69 29.51
CA PRO A 242 -3.63 16.10 28.66
C PRO A 242 -4.92 16.24 29.49
N PRO A 243 -5.85 17.15 29.12
CA PRO A 243 -7.07 17.38 29.89
C PRO A 243 -7.87 16.09 30.13
N GLN A 244 -8.43 15.94 31.33
CA GLN A 244 -9.18 14.73 31.70
C GLN A 244 -10.37 14.45 30.76
N SER A 245 -10.98 15.47 30.16
CA SER A 245 -11.98 15.30 29.09
C SER A 245 -11.43 14.59 27.84
N PHE A 246 -10.20 14.89 27.42
CA PHE A 246 -9.54 14.20 26.32
C PHE A 246 -9.27 12.72 26.67
N LEU A 247 -8.82 12.45 27.91
CA LEU A 247 -8.62 11.08 28.38
C LEU A 247 -9.94 10.29 28.39
N THR A 248 -11.03 10.86 28.91
CA THR A 248 -12.36 10.22 28.88
C THR A 248 -12.82 9.90 27.46
N THR A 249 -12.71 10.86 26.51
CA THR A 249 -13.09 10.61 25.11
C THR A 249 -12.20 9.56 24.43
N MET A 250 -10.91 9.48 24.78
CA MET A 250 -10.03 8.40 24.30
C MET A 250 -10.37 7.05 24.91
N GLU A 251 -10.75 6.99 26.19
CA GLU A 251 -11.26 5.75 26.80
C GLU A 251 -12.57 5.28 26.15
N GLU A 252 -13.51 6.19 25.88
CA GLU A 252 -14.78 5.89 25.19
C GLU A 252 -14.50 5.33 23.78
N TYR A 253 -13.63 5.99 23.02
CA TYR A 253 -13.20 5.52 21.71
C TYR A 253 -12.54 4.12 21.76
N ILE A 254 -11.72 3.84 22.78
CA ILE A 254 -11.10 2.52 23.00
C ILE A 254 -12.11 1.46 23.44
N LYS A 255 -13.17 1.84 24.17
CA LYS A 255 -14.27 0.93 24.56
C LYS A 255 -15.14 0.52 23.36
N GLU A 256 -15.35 1.43 22.41
CA GLU A 256 -16.10 1.18 21.16
C GLU A 256 -15.26 0.57 20.04
N ALA A 257 -13.93 0.70 20.08
CA ALA A 257 -13.03 0.14 19.08
C ALA A 257 -13.24 -1.38 18.89
N PRO A 258 -13.38 -1.89 17.65
CA PRO A 258 -13.44 -3.31 17.38
C PRO A 258 -12.22 -4.03 17.95
N ARG A 259 -12.45 -4.87 18.98
CA ARG A 259 -11.37 -5.63 19.62
C ARG A 259 -10.67 -6.48 18.56
N VAL A 260 -9.34 -6.41 18.54
CA VAL A 260 -8.53 -7.24 17.63
C VAL A 260 -8.79 -8.70 17.97
N VAL A 261 -9.57 -9.36 17.12
CA VAL A 261 -9.72 -10.82 17.15
C VAL A 261 -8.37 -11.39 16.77
N ASP A 262 -7.87 -12.36 17.54
CA ASP A 262 -6.74 -13.21 17.15
C ASP A 262 -7.15 -14.09 15.96
N VAL A 263 -7.24 -13.47 14.79
CA VAL A 263 -7.44 -14.15 13.51
C VAL A 263 -6.15 -14.91 13.22
N PRO A 264 -6.15 -16.26 13.20
CA PRO A 264 -4.95 -17.02 12.88
C PRO A 264 -4.38 -16.56 11.54
N ALA A 265 -3.05 -16.53 11.41
CA ALA A 265 -2.40 -16.15 10.15
C ALA A 265 -2.85 -17.03 8.96
N GLU A 266 -3.36 -18.23 9.23
CA GLU A 266 -3.99 -19.14 8.27
C GLU A 266 -5.38 -18.68 7.80
N THR A 267 -6.16 -18.00 8.64
CA THR A 267 -7.48 -17.45 8.30
C THR A 267 -7.35 -16.23 7.37
N LEU A 268 -6.32 -15.38 7.56
CA LEU A 268 -5.97 -14.34 6.58
C LEU A 268 -5.34 -14.88 5.28
N LEU A 269 -4.97 -16.17 5.24
CA LEU A 269 -4.59 -16.89 4.02
C LEU A 269 -5.79 -17.61 3.36
N LEU A 270 -6.93 -17.72 4.05
CA LEU A 270 -8.04 -18.59 3.63
C LEU A 270 -8.95 -17.98 2.56
N THR A 271 -8.98 -16.64 2.45
CA THR A 271 -9.73 -15.91 1.40
C THR A 271 -8.91 -15.57 0.16
N TYR A 272 -7.59 -15.85 0.16
CA TYR A 272 -6.73 -15.57 -1.00
C TYR A 272 -5.62 -16.60 -1.20
N ARG A 273 -6.01 -17.87 -1.34
CA ARG A 273 -5.14 -18.85 -1.98
C ARG A 273 -4.93 -18.47 -3.44
N LEU A 274 -3.67 -18.43 -3.87
CA LEU A 274 -3.27 -18.25 -5.28
C LEU A 274 -3.48 -19.51 -6.13
N ASP A 275 -4.50 -20.32 -5.78
CA ASP A 275 -4.82 -21.62 -6.36
C ASP A 275 -5.97 -21.54 -7.37
N ASP A 276 -6.94 -20.62 -7.16
CA ASP A 276 -7.87 -20.23 -8.23
C ASP A 276 -7.09 -19.43 -9.27
N GLY A 277 -7.02 -19.99 -10.47
CA GLY A 277 -6.15 -19.50 -11.53
C GLY A 277 -6.52 -18.10 -12.01
N LEU A 278 -5.50 -17.27 -12.28
CA LEU A 278 -5.67 -16.19 -13.25
C LEU A 278 -5.81 -16.82 -14.63
N ASN A 279 -7.00 -17.33 -14.94
CA ASN A 279 -7.38 -17.71 -16.28
C ASN A 279 -7.44 -16.43 -17.13
N VAL A 280 -6.68 -16.37 -18.21
CA VAL A 280 -6.45 -15.12 -18.96
C VAL A 280 -7.48 -14.93 -20.08
N GLU A 281 -8.22 -15.99 -20.42
CA GLU A 281 -9.11 -16.09 -21.57
C GLU A 281 -10.51 -15.50 -21.28
N ASP A 282 -11.01 -15.57 -20.04
CA ASP A 282 -12.34 -15.08 -19.64
C ASP A 282 -12.51 -13.54 -19.66
N THR A 283 -11.47 -12.78 -20.08
CA THR A 283 -11.55 -11.32 -20.28
C THR A 283 -11.84 -10.93 -21.73
N GLU A 284 -11.63 -11.84 -22.68
CA GLU A 284 -11.91 -11.60 -24.11
C GLU A 284 -13.37 -11.92 -24.45
N LEU A 285 -13.94 -12.98 -23.87
CA LEU A 285 -15.33 -13.41 -24.07
C LEU A 285 -16.39 -12.34 -23.73
N LEU A 286 -16.10 -11.43 -22.79
CA LEU A 286 -17.01 -10.34 -22.41
C LEU A 286 -17.05 -9.16 -23.40
N HIS A 287 -16.26 -9.20 -24.50
CA HIS A 287 -16.33 -8.20 -25.58
C HIS A 287 -16.95 -8.74 -26.88
N GLU A 288 -16.92 -10.05 -27.14
CA GLU A 288 -17.47 -10.61 -28.39
C GLU A 288 -18.98 -10.86 -28.35
N GLU A 289 -19.58 -11.10 -27.17
CA GLU A 289 -21.01 -11.41 -27.02
C GLU A 289 -21.95 -10.19 -27.17
N ARG A 290 -21.58 -9.19 -27.97
CA ARG A 290 -22.37 -7.96 -28.18
C ARG A 290 -22.40 -7.35 -29.57
N GLU A 291 -21.83 -8.00 -30.58
CA GLU A 291 -22.06 -7.62 -31.98
C GLU A 291 -22.99 -8.60 -32.70
N MET A 292 -23.90 -8.03 -33.52
CA MET A 292 -24.76 -8.70 -34.50
C MET A 292 -25.84 -9.69 -34.01
N LEU A 293 -27.06 -9.17 -33.82
CA LEU A 293 -28.23 -9.78 -34.44
C LEU A 293 -28.74 -8.84 -35.56
N PRO A 294 -28.95 -9.31 -36.80
CA PRO A 294 -29.57 -8.51 -37.85
C PRO A 294 -31.10 -8.47 -37.65
N SER A 295 -31.72 -7.35 -38.00
CA SER A 295 -33.18 -7.20 -38.03
C SER A 295 -33.62 -6.57 -39.36
N ASP A 296 -33.81 -7.41 -40.37
CA ASP A 296 -34.56 -7.07 -41.58
C ASP A 296 -35.70 -8.09 -41.72
N ASP A 297 -36.94 -7.60 -41.68
CA ASP A 297 -37.94 -7.93 -42.70
C ASP A 297 -38.97 -6.79 -42.75
N ALA A 298 -39.40 -6.40 -43.96
CA ALA A 298 -40.00 -5.08 -44.21
C ALA A 298 -41.49 -5.12 -44.61
N VAL A 299 -42.21 -4.00 -44.41
CA VAL A 299 -43.56 -3.74 -44.94
C VAL A 299 -43.66 -2.29 -45.46
N VAL A 300 -44.35 -2.08 -46.59
CA VAL A 300 -44.23 -0.92 -47.52
C VAL A 300 -45.62 -0.64 -48.15
N VAL A 301 -46.12 0.56 -48.46
CA VAL A 301 -45.68 1.99 -48.40
C VAL A 301 -46.83 2.82 -47.74
N SER A 302 -47.02 4.16 -47.71
CA SER A 302 -46.55 5.41 -48.37
C SER A 302 -45.69 6.31 -47.43
N GLU A 303 -45.07 7.45 -47.79
CA GLU A 303 -45.17 8.47 -48.87
C GLU A 303 -46.16 9.64 -48.62
N GLU A 304 -45.68 10.75 -48.03
CA GLU A 304 -45.92 12.12 -48.54
C GLU A 304 -44.92 13.18 -47.98
N THR A 305 -44.19 13.79 -48.92
CA THR A 305 -43.62 15.16 -49.06
C THR A 305 -43.14 16.06 -47.88
N GLU A 306 -42.01 16.74 -48.17
CA GLU A 306 -41.31 17.92 -47.59
C GLU A 306 -42.18 19.20 -47.30
N PRO A 307 -41.67 20.32 -46.69
CA PRO A 307 -40.27 20.83 -46.72
C PRO A 307 -39.65 21.46 -45.44
N SER A 308 -38.37 21.81 -45.56
CA SER A 308 -37.51 22.48 -44.57
C SER A 308 -37.71 24.03 -44.47
N PRO A 309 -37.38 24.68 -43.33
CA PRO A 309 -37.29 26.14 -43.22
C PRO A 309 -35.91 26.69 -43.67
N PRO A 310 -35.84 27.89 -44.28
CA PRO A 310 -34.58 28.48 -44.76
C PRO A 310 -33.87 29.37 -43.72
N ALA A 311 -32.56 29.57 -43.92
CA ALA A 311 -31.82 30.67 -43.28
C ALA A 311 -31.81 31.92 -44.19
N SER A 312 -31.78 33.12 -43.58
CA SER A 312 -31.56 34.39 -44.29
C SER A 312 -30.78 35.38 -43.43
N SER A 313 -30.22 36.41 -44.06
CA SER A 313 -29.09 37.18 -43.53
C SER A 313 -29.37 38.66 -43.26
N SER A 314 -28.71 39.18 -42.22
CA SER A 314 -28.16 40.54 -42.11
C SER A 314 -29.06 41.76 -42.43
N SER A 315 -29.28 42.61 -41.42
CA SER A 315 -29.08 44.06 -41.60
C SER A 315 -28.67 44.74 -40.29
N GLN A 316 -28.11 45.95 -40.38
CA GLN A 316 -27.62 46.77 -39.27
C GLN A 316 -28.68 47.79 -38.81
N ARG A 317 -28.51 48.40 -37.62
CA ARG A 317 -28.34 49.88 -37.43
C ARG A 317 -28.58 50.37 -35.97
N SER A 318 -27.65 51.22 -35.48
CA SER A 318 -27.72 52.24 -34.39
C SER A 318 -28.33 51.87 -33.03
N GLU A 319 -27.56 51.86 -31.92
CA GLU A 319 -27.09 53.01 -31.10
C GLU A 319 -28.13 53.64 -30.15
N LEU A 320 -27.62 54.15 -29.01
CA LEU A 320 -28.31 54.77 -27.87
C LEU A 320 -29.06 53.77 -26.94
N HIS A 321 -29.01 53.90 -25.62
CA HIS A 321 -28.47 54.99 -24.78
C HIS A 321 -27.74 54.47 -23.52
#